data_AF-A0A2V4IWY2-F1
#
_entry.id   AF-A0A2V4IWY2-F1
#
_cell.length_a   1.000
_cell.length_b   1.000
_cell.length_c   1.000
_cell.angle_alpha   90.00
_cell.angle_beta   90.00
_cell.angle_gamma   90.00
#
_symmetry.space_group_name_H-M   'P 1'
#
loop_
_entity.id
_entity.type
_entity.pdbx_description
1 polymer ?
#
loop_
_entity_poly.entity_id
_entity_poly.type
_entity_poly.pdbx_seq_one_letter_code
_entity_poly.pdbx_strand_id
1 'polypeptide(L)' 'MKDTHTHTGDKVPRPISSEEAQKGEQSPDPVLERPDPATEAVDKAITPTSIKELEEQTRAIEQQTENVEKRLDR' A
#
# COMPACT_ATOMS: atom_id res chain seq x y z
N MET A 1 24.39 5.48 -63.07
CA MET A 1 23.50 6.10 -62.07
C MET A 1 23.54 5.21 -60.84
N LYS A 2 23.88 5.75 -59.67
CA LYS A 2 23.97 4.95 -58.43
C LYS A 2 22.58 4.92 -57.81
N ASP A 3 21.90 3.79 -57.93
CA ASP A 3 20.62 3.58 -57.25
C ASP A 3 20.89 3.39 -55.76
N THR A 4 20.90 4.50 -55.02
CA THR A 4 20.89 4.48 -53.55
C THR A 4 19.47 4.14 -53.10
N HIS A 5 19.10 2.86 -53.18
CA HIS A 5 17.89 2.37 -52.54
C HIS A 5 18.06 2.51 -51.01
N THR A 6 17.48 3.60 -50.52
CA THR A 6 17.17 3.87 -49.12
C THR A 6 16.60 2.61 -48.49
N HIS A 7 17.32 2.05 -47.53
CA HIS A 7 16.93 0.89 -46.76
C HIS A 7 15.64 1.23 -46.01
N THR A 8 14.48 0.94 -46.61
CA THR A 8 13.20 0.93 -45.92
C THR A 8 13.23 -0.31 -45.04
N GLY A 9 13.82 -0.17 -43.86
CA GLY A 9 13.92 -1.23 -42.88
C GLY A 9 12.54 -1.84 -42.63
N ASP A 10 12.54 -3.16 -42.46
CA ASP A 10 11.38 -3.95 -42.07
C ASP A 10 10.56 -3.22 -40.99
N LYS A 11 9.29 -2.96 -41.29
CA LYS A 11 8.34 -2.26 -40.41
C LYS A 11 7.66 -3.20 -39.44
N VAL A 12 7.95 -4.50 -39.50
CA VAL A 12 7.43 -5.49 -38.57
C VAL A 12 8.08 -5.26 -37.20
N PRO A 13 7.29 -4.96 -36.16
CA PRO A 13 7.81 -4.87 -34.80
C PRO A 13 8.43 -6.21 -34.41
N ARG A 14 9.65 -6.18 -33.85
CA ARG A 14 10.26 -7.38 -33.29
C ARG A 14 9.52 -7.74 -32.00
N PRO A 15 8.98 -8.97 -31.87
CA PRO A 15 8.35 -9.38 -30.62
C PRO A 15 9.42 -9.38 -29.53
N ILE A 16 9.12 -8.74 -28.41
CA ILE A 16 9.97 -8.73 -27.22
C ILE A 16 9.54 -9.86 -26.28
N SER A 17 10.49 -10.43 -25.56
CA SER A 17 10.18 -11.41 -24.50
C SER A 17 9.49 -10.74 -23.30
N SER A 18 8.77 -11.51 -22.50
CA SER A 18 8.20 -11.02 -21.24
C SER A 18 9.27 -10.47 -20.30
N GLU A 19 10.46 -11.06 -20.31
CA GLU A 19 11.60 -10.61 -19.51
C GLU A 19 12.10 -9.24 -19.98
N GLU A 20 12.20 -9.00 -21.29
CA GLU A 20 12.53 -7.67 -21.83
C GLU A 20 11.45 -6.63 -21.54
N ALA A 21 10.17 -7.02 -21.63
CA ALA A 21 9.06 -6.10 -21.34
C ALA A 21 9.02 -5.66 -19.86
N GLN A 22 9.48 -6.51 -18.94
CA GLN A 22 9.47 -6.24 -17.49
C GLN A 22 10.65 -5.40 -17.01
N LYS A 23 11.76 -5.35 -17.76
CA LYS A 23 12.96 -4.58 -17.38
C LYS A 23 12.69 -3.08 -17.29
N GLY A 24 11.67 -2.59 -17.99
CA GLY A 24 11.34 -1.16 -18.06
C GLY A 24 12.48 -0.34 -18.66
N GLU A 25 12.26 0.96 -18.83
CA GLU A 25 13.38 1.87 -19.03
C GLU A 25 14.07 2.12 -17.68
N GLN A 26 15.40 2.05 -17.66
CA GLN A 26 16.17 2.52 -16.51
C GLN A 26 16.02 4.04 -16.41
N SER A 27 15.04 4.50 -15.64
CA SER A 27 15.00 5.87 -15.16
C SER A 27 16.10 6.05 -14.11
N PRO A 28 16.80 7.20 -14.07
CA PRO A 28 17.55 7.56 -12.86
C PRO A 28 16.60 7.44 -11.66
N ASP A 29 17.15 6.97 -10.53
CA ASP A 29 16.38 6.86 -9.30
C ASP A 29 15.69 8.21 -9.06
N PRO A 30 14.35 8.25 -8.97
CA PRO A 30 13.67 9.49 -8.66
C PRO A 30 14.23 9.98 -7.32
N VAL A 31 14.54 11.27 -7.23
CA VAL A 31 14.91 11.87 -5.95
C VAL A 31 13.68 11.80 -5.07
N LEU A 32 13.64 10.80 -4.19
CA LEU A 32 12.55 10.64 -3.24
C LEU A 32 12.59 11.84 -2.30
N GLU A 33 11.52 12.62 -2.30
CA GLU A 33 11.36 13.70 -1.32
C GLU A 33 11.17 13.09 0.06
N ARG A 34 11.75 13.75 1.07
CA ARG A 34 11.47 13.37 2.45
C ARG A 34 10.01 13.71 2.74
N PRO A 35 9.25 12.78 3.35
CA PRO A 35 7.89 13.06 3.78
C PRO A 35 7.86 14.31 4.66
N ASP A 36 6.77 15.07 4.57
CA ASP A 36 6.55 16.22 5.43
C ASP A 36 6.53 15.76 6.91
N PRO A 37 7.43 16.27 7.78
CA PRO A 37 7.42 15.93 9.21
C PRO A 37 6.10 16.27 9.90
N ALA A 38 5.33 17.24 9.39
CA ALA A 38 4.00 17.55 9.90
C ALA A 38 2.99 16.42 9.66
N THR A 39 3.24 15.55 8.68
CA THR A 39 2.41 14.37 8.38
C THR A 39 2.85 13.10 9.11
N GLU A 40 4.02 13.11 9.76
CA GLU A 40 4.53 11.97 10.56
C GLU A 40 3.58 11.60 11.71
N ALA A 41 2.92 12.60 12.29
CA ALA A 41 1.95 12.44 13.39
C ALA A 41 0.50 12.32 12.92
N VAL A 42 0.19 12.71 11.67
CA VAL A 42 -1.18 12.75 11.15
C VAL A 42 -1.68 11.33 10.83
N ASP A 43 -0.78 10.37 10.57
CA ASP A 43 -1.15 9.01 10.17
C ASP A 43 -1.36 8.01 11.33
N LYS A 44 -1.59 8.51 12.55
CA LYS A 44 -1.94 7.65 13.71
C LYS A 44 -3.13 8.13 14.54
N ALA A 45 -3.57 9.39 14.37
CA ALA A 45 -4.70 9.92 15.13
C ALA A 45 -6.05 9.30 14.71
N ILE A 46 -6.11 8.72 13.52
CA ILE A 46 -7.27 7.97 13.00
C ILE A 46 -6.84 6.56 12.60
N THR A 47 -6.03 5.87 13.41
CA THR A 47 -6.13 4.41 13.38
C THR A 47 -7.52 4.07 13.90
N PRO A 48 -8.46 3.59 13.08
CA PRO A 48 -9.73 3.11 13.62
C PRO A 48 -9.38 2.08 14.68
N THR A 49 -9.87 2.27 15.91
CA THR A 49 -9.79 1.25 16.96
C THR A 49 -10.28 -0.05 16.33
N SER A 50 -9.46 -1.10 16.44
CA SER A 50 -9.84 -2.40 15.89
C SER A 50 -11.17 -2.80 16.50
N ILE A 51 -12.14 -3.25 15.68
CA ILE A 51 -13.43 -3.74 16.19
C ILE A 51 -13.23 -4.78 17.31
N LYS A 52 -12.18 -5.61 17.19
CA LYS A 52 -11.80 -6.59 18.21
C LYS A 52 -11.38 -5.97 19.54
N GLU A 53 -10.68 -4.84 19.50
CA GLU A 53 -10.26 -4.12 20.71
C GLU A 53 -11.48 -3.54 21.45
N LEU A 54 -12.46 -3.01 20.71
CA LEU A 54 -13.72 -2.54 21.29
C LEU A 54 -14.56 -3.70 21.85
N GLU A 55 -14.60 -4.84 21.18
CA GLU A 55 -15.28 -6.06 21.66
C GLU A 55 -14.67 -6.57 22.96
N GLU A 56 -13.33 -6.60 23.06
CA GLU A 56 -12.62 -7.00 24.28
C GLU A 56 -12.89 -6.05 25.44
N GLN A 57 -12.85 -4.74 25.20
CA GLN A 57 -13.18 -3.73 26.21
C GLN A 57 -14.63 -3.86 26.69
N THR A 58 -15.57 -4.05 25.76
CA THR A 58 -17.00 -4.23 26.09
C THR A 58 -17.20 -5.47 26.95
N ARG A 59 -16.60 -6.60 26.58
CA ARG A 59 -16.69 -7.84 27.34
C ARG A 59 -16.12 -7.71 28.75
N ALA A 60 -15.02 -6.98 28.92
CA ALA A 60 -14.43 -6.73 30.23
C ALA A 60 -15.37 -5.91 31.13
N ILE A 61 -16.04 -4.89 30.58
CA ILE A 61 -17.01 -4.05 31.30
C ILE A 61 -18.24 -4.88 31.72
N GLU A 62 -18.78 -5.70 30.81
CA GLU A 62 -19.92 -6.58 31.11
C GLU A 62 -19.60 -7.54 32.26
N GLN A 63 -18.43 -8.18 32.24
CA GLN A 63 -18.00 -9.08 33.32
C GLN A 63 -17.83 -8.35 34.66
N GLN A 64 -17.29 -7.14 34.66
CA GLN A 64 -17.19 -6.34 35.88
C GLN A 64 -18.57 -6.00 36.43
N THR A 65 -19.51 -5.65 35.56
CA THR A 65 -20.88 -5.30 35.92
C THR A 65 -21.60 -6.50 36.53
N GLU A 66 -21.55 -7.66 35.87
CA GLU A 66 -22.15 -8.90 36.37
C GLU A 66 -21.55 -9.33 37.72
N ASN A 67 -20.23 -9.17 37.90
CA ASN A 67 -19.57 -9.48 39.17
C ASN A 67 -20.01 -8.53 40.29
N VAL A 68 -20.27 -7.26 39.98
CA VAL A 68 -20.79 -6.29 40.96
C VAL A 68 -22.25 -6.62 41.31
N GLU A 69 -23.09 -6.92 40.32
CA GLU A 69 -24.48 -7.35 40.54
C GLU A 69 -24.56 -8.60 41.43
N LYS A 70 -23.78 -9.64 41.14
CA LYS A 70 -23.68 -10.85 41.98
C LYS A 70 -23.24 -10.57 43.42
N ARG A 71 -22.45 -9.52 43.64
CA ARG A 71 -22.02 -9.11 44.98
C ARG A 71 -23.08 -8.29 45.71
N LEU A 72 -23.96 -7.60 44.99
CA LEU A 72 -25.06 -6.82 45.55
C LEU A 72 -26.28 -7.71 45.85
N ASP A 73 -26.47 -8.79 45.09
CA ASP A 73 -27.53 -9.78 45.29
C ASP A 73 -27.25 -10.80 46.40
N ARG A 74 -26.17 -10.65 47.17
CA ARG A 74 -25.75 -11.56 48.25
C ARG A 74 -25.74 -10.86 49.61
#